data_AF-D9PYB8-F1
#
_entry.id   AF-D9PYB8-F1
#
_cell.length_a   1.000
_cell.length_b   1.000
_cell.length_c   1.000
_cell.angle_alpha   90.00
_cell.angle_beta   90.00
_cell.angle_gamma   90.00
#
_symmetry.space_group_name_H-M   'P 1'
#
loop_
_entity.id
_entity.type
_entity.pdbx_description
1 polymer ?
#
loop_
_entity_poly.entity_id
_entity_poly.type
_entity_poly.pdbx_seq_one_letter_code
_entity_poly.pdbx_strand_id
1 'polypeptide(L)'
;MYIMILRSAILIISSILVILAAIGILRFRDDIERVLYARIHVLGIADVACILALLALGEPLLAATYFILAPFVSHAIANAHYYGEGD
;
A
#
# COMPACT_ATOMS: atom_id res chain seq x y z
N MET A 1 29.78 2.57 2.49
CA MET A 1 29.27 2.07 3.80
C MET A 1 27.94 2.75 4.19
N TYR A 2 27.89 4.08 4.28
CA TYR A 2 26.67 4.82 4.67
C TYR A 2 25.42 4.54 3.80
N ILE A 3 25.56 4.53 2.46
CA ILE A 3 24.46 4.19 1.54
C ILE A 3 23.87 2.80 1.79
N MET A 4 24.70 1.81 2.14
CA MET A 4 24.23 0.44 2.41
C MET A 4 23.41 0.39 3.70
N ILE A 5 23.86 1.09 4.74
CA ILE A 5 23.12 1.21 6.01
C ILE A 5 21.76 1.89 5.79
N LEU A 6 21.75 2.97 5.01
CA LEU A 6 20.51 3.69 4.67
C LEU A 6 19.53 2.80 3.90
N ARG A 7 19.99 2.09 2.87
CA ARG A 7 19.15 1.17 2.09
C ARG A 7 18.57 0.07 2.99
N SER A 8 19.40 -0.57 3.81
CA SER A 8 18.94 -1.61 4.74
C SER A 8 17.92 -1.06 5.75
N ALA A 9 18.11 0.14 6.27
CA ALA A 9 17.16 0.76 7.18
C ALA A 9 15.81 1.01 6.50
N ILE A 10 15.79 1.53 5.26
CA ILE A 10 14.57 1.74 4.49
C ILE A 10 13.85 0.42 4.24
N LEU A 11 14.57 -0.66 3.90
CA LEU A 11 13.97 -1.98 3.68
C LEU A 11 13.37 -2.58 4.95
N ILE A 12 14.02 -2.41 6.10
CA ILE A 12 13.48 -2.84 7.40
C ILE A 12 12.18 -2.09 7.71
N ILE A 13 12.18 -0.76 7.58
CA ILE A 13 10.98 0.06 7.80
C ILE A 13 9.86 -0.35 6.85
N SER A 14 10.18 -0.54 5.57
CA SER A 14 9.22 -0.97 4.55
C SER A 14 8.60 -2.33 4.91
N SER A 15 9.42 -3.30 5.35
CA SER A 15 8.93 -4.60 5.80
C SER A 15 7.99 -4.50 7.00
N ILE A 16 8.29 -3.64 7.97
CA ILE A 16 7.43 -3.42 9.14
C ILE A 16 6.09 -2.82 8.70
N LEU A 17 6.11 -1.82 7.82
CA LEU A 17 4.90 -1.18 7.30
C LEU A 17 4.02 -2.18 6.53
N VAL A 18 4.60 -3.06 5.71
CA VAL A 18 3.85 -4.10 5.00
C VAL A 18 3.16 -5.06 5.97
N ILE A 19 3.86 -5.49 7.03
CA ILE A 19 3.27 -6.37 8.06
C ILE A 19 2.14 -5.65 8.81
N LEU A 20 2.34 -4.40 9.20
CA LEU A 20 1.31 -3.59 9.87
C LEU A 20 0.10 -3.34 8.97
N ALA A 21 0.32 -3.10 7.68
CA ALA A 21 -0.75 -2.93 6.72
C ALA A 21 -1.56 -4.22 6.54
N ALA A 22 -0.90 -5.37 6.44
CA ALA A 22 -1.58 -6.67 6.39
C ALA A 22 -2.43 -6.92 7.64
N ILE A 23 -1.88 -6.67 8.84
CA ILE A 23 -2.63 -6.75 10.10
C ILE A 23 -3.81 -5.77 10.08
N GLY A 24 -3.59 -4.54 9.63
CA GLY A 24 -4.60 -3.49 9.55
C GLY A 24 -5.78 -3.91 8.66
N ILE A 25 -5.50 -4.42 7.46
CA ILE A 25 -6.52 -4.90 6.52
C ILE A 25 -7.36 -6.03 7.14
N LEU A 26 -6.72 -6.99 7.82
CA LEU A 26 -7.39 -8.13 8.46
C LEU A 26 -8.18 -7.74 9.72
N ARG A 27 -7.78 -6.67 10.41
CA ARG A 27 -8.38 -6.26 11.68
C ARG A 27 -9.74 -5.59 11.52
N PHE A 28 -9.98 -4.92 10.39
CA PHE A 28 -11.27 -4.29 10.12
C PHE A 28 -12.31 -5.36 9.82
N ARG A 29 -13.30 -5.53 10.70
CA ARG A 29 -14.47 -6.40 10.50
C ARG A 29 -15.52 -5.64 9.70
N ASP A 30 -16.37 -6.38 8.96
CA ASP A 30 -17.38 -5.80 8.05
C ASP A 30 -18.55 -5.11 8.78
N ASP A 31 -18.50 -5.00 10.10
CA ASP A 31 -19.50 -4.37 10.96
C ASP A 31 -19.36 -2.83 11.04
N ILE A 32 -18.33 -2.25 10.41
CA ILE A 32 -18.11 -0.81 10.35
C ILE A 32 -18.54 -0.26 8.99
N GLU A 33 -19.38 0.79 8.99
CA GLU A 33 -19.78 1.50 7.77
C GLU A 33 -18.52 1.98 7.02
N ARG A 34 -18.41 1.69 5.72
CA ARG A 34 -17.25 2.03 4.86
C ARG A 34 -15.95 1.27 5.20
N VAL A 35 -16.05 0.06 5.75
CA VAL A 35 -14.90 -0.83 6.00
C VAL A 35 -13.96 -0.96 4.80
N LEU A 36 -14.50 -1.00 3.58
CA LEU A 36 -13.70 -1.10 2.36
C LEU A 36 -12.79 0.13 2.19
N TYR A 37 -13.32 1.34 2.37
CA TYR A 37 -12.53 2.56 2.25
C TYR A 37 -11.39 2.59 3.27
N ALA A 38 -11.62 2.10 4.48
CA ALA A 38 -10.58 1.94 5.49
C ALA A 38 -9.51 0.92 5.05
N ARG A 39 -9.92 -0.23 4.52
CA ARG A 39 -9.00 -1.24 3.97
C ARG A 39 -8.18 -0.72 2.79
N ILE A 40 -8.78 0.07 1.89
CA ILE A 40 -8.09 0.72 0.77
C ILE A 40 -7.08 1.75 1.28
N HIS A 41 -7.43 2.53 2.32
CA HIS A 41 -6.49 3.47 2.93
C HIS A 41 -5.27 2.75 3.53
N VAL A 42 -5.48 1.63 4.22
CA VAL A 42 -4.38 0.80 4.76
C VAL A 42 -3.59 0.13 3.63
N LEU A 43 -4.24 -0.31 2.55
CA LEU A 43 -3.57 -0.85 1.36
C LEU A 43 -2.60 0.19 0.76
N GLY A 44 -2.98 1.47 0.74
CA GLY A 44 -2.09 2.55 0.33
C GLY A 44 -0.81 2.66 1.16
N ILE A 45 -0.83 2.29 2.45
CA ILE A 45 0.38 2.22 3.29
C ILE A 45 1.33 1.12 2.79
N ALA A 46 0.78 -0.04 2.41
CA ALA A 46 1.56 -1.12 1.83
C ALA A 46 2.15 -0.72 0.46
N ASP A 47 1.38 -0.03 -0.38
CA ASP A 47 1.85 0.46 -1.68
C ASP A 47 3.02 1.43 -1.52
N VAL A 48 2.92 2.39 -0.59
CA VAL A 48 4.01 3.34 -0.29
C VAL A 48 5.24 2.61 0.26
N ALA A 49 5.06 1.64 1.16
CA ALA A 49 6.17 0.84 1.67
C ALA A 49 6.90 0.08 0.55
N CYS A 50 6.17 -0.51 -0.39
CA CYS A 50 6.74 -1.18 -1.56
C CYS A 50 7.48 -0.19 -2.48
N ILE A 51 6.94 1.01 -2.73
CA ILE A 51 7.60 2.05 -3.51
C ILE A 51 8.94 2.45 -2.87
N LEU A 52 8.96 2.65 -1.55
CA LEU A 52 10.19 2.96 -0.82
C LEU A 52 11.21 1.82 -0.90
N ALA A 53 10.76 0.56 -0.82
CA ALA A 53 11.61 -0.60 -0.98
C ALA A 53 12.23 -0.67 -2.39
N LEU A 54 11.44 -0.42 -3.44
CA LEU A 54 11.92 -0.38 -4.83
C LEU A 54 12.97 0.72 -5.05
N LEU A 55 12.75 1.91 -4.49
CA LEU A 55 13.75 2.99 -4.52
C LEU A 55 15.04 2.58 -3.79
N ALA A 56 14.93 1.93 -2.64
CA ALA A 56 16.09 1.42 -1.90
C ALA A 56 16.85 0.33 -2.67
N LEU A 57 16.16 -0.50 -3.46
CA LEU A 57 16.76 -1.51 -4.32
C LEU A 57 17.42 -0.91 -5.58
N GLY A 58 17.09 0.33 -5.93
CA GLY A 58 17.62 1.01 -7.12
C GLY A 58 16.78 0.81 -8.37
N GLU A 59 15.47 0.57 -8.21
CA GLU A 59 14.50 0.36 -9.29
C GLU A 59 13.54 1.57 -9.44
N PRO A 60 14.03 2.77 -9.81
CA PRO A 60 13.23 4.00 -9.78
C PRO A 60 12.10 4.01 -10.82
N LEU A 61 12.29 3.37 -11.98
CA LEU A 61 11.26 3.30 -13.01
C LEU A 61 10.06 2.48 -12.53
N LEU A 62 10.32 1.35 -11.87
CA LEU A 62 9.27 0.51 -11.31
C LEU A 62 8.57 1.20 -10.13
N ALA A 63 9.33 1.86 -9.25
CA ALA A 63 8.79 2.66 -8.16
C ALA A 63 7.86 3.78 -8.66
N ALA A 64 8.26 4.50 -9.71
CA ALA A 64 7.44 5.56 -10.31
C ALA A 64 6.17 4.99 -10.96
N THR A 65 6.28 3.86 -11.66
CA THR A 65 5.12 3.18 -12.25
C THR A 65 4.13 2.78 -11.16
N TYR A 66 4.62 2.19 -10.07
CA TYR A 66 3.78 1.77 -8.95
C TYR A 66 3.14 2.96 -8.22
N PHE A 67 3.87 4.07 -8.05
CA PHE A 67 3.36 5.32 -7.48
C PHE A 67 2.22 5.90 -8.30
N ILE A 68 2.31 5.86 -9.64
CA ILE A 68 1.23 6.31 -10.51
C ILE A 68 0.04 5.36 -10.39
N LEU A 69 0.25 4.05 -10.43
CA LEU A 69 -0.83 3.06 -10.47
C LEU A 69 -1.59 2.89 -9.15
N ALA A 70 -0.92 3.01 -7.99
CA ALA A 70 -1.53 2.82 -6.67
C ALA A 70 -2.85 3.60 -6.45
N PRO A 71 -2.95 4.92 -6.75
CA PRO A 71 -4.21 5.65 -6.63
C PRO A 71 -5.28 5.18 -7.63
N PHE A 72 -4.91 4.77 -8.85
CA PHE A 72 -5.89 4.25 -9.82
C PHE A 72 -6.46 2.90 -9.38
N VAL A 73 -5.64 2.02 -8.84
CA VAL A 73 -6.09 0.73 -8.28
C VAL A 73 -7.04 0.97 -7.13
N SER A 74 -6.66 1.84 -6.19
CA SER A 74 -7.52 2.21 -5.06
C SER A 74 -8.86 2.80 -5.50
N HIS A 75 -8.84 3.69 -6.50
CA HIS A 75 -10.04 4.28 -7.07
C HIS A 75 -10.92 3.25 -7.78
N ALA A 76 -10.32 2.36 -8.58
CA ALA A 76 -11.05 1.30 -9.28
C ALA A 76 -11.74 0.33 -8.31
N ILE A 77 -11.07 -0.07 -7.22
CA ILE A 77 -11.66 -0.94 -6.18
C ILE A 77 -12.83 -0.24 -5.47
N ALA A 78 -12.65 1.03 -5.09
CA ALA A 78 -13.72 1.80 -4.44
C ALA A 78 -14.94 2.00 -5.36
N ASN A 79 -14.69 2.32 -6.63
CA ASN A 79 -15.72 2.50 -7.64
C ASN A 79 -16.47 1.19 -7.91
N ALA A 80 -15.74 0.07 -8.01
CA ALA A 80 -16.33 -1.25 -8.20
C ALA A 80 -17.21 -1.68 -7.02
N HIS A 81 -16.86 -1.34 -5.78
CA HIS A 81 -17.76 -1.61 -4.65
C HIS A 81 -19.00 -0.70 -4.68
N TYR A 82 -18.81 0.60 -4.90
CA TYR A 82 -19.93 1.55 -4.85
C TYR A 82 -20.97 1.34 -5.96
N TYR A 83 -20.53 0.95 -7.17
CA TYR A 83 -21.41 0.71 -8.31
C TYR A 83 -21.64 -0.78 -8.63
N GLY A 84 -20.87 -1.69 -8.03
CA GLY A 84 -21.04 -3.14 -8.20
C GLY A 84 -22.07 -3.73 -7.25
N GLU A 85 -22.42 -3.03 -6.18
CA GLU A 85 -23.66 -3.23 -5.44
C GLU A 85 -24.82 -2.62 -6.26
N GLY A 86 -25.11 -3.25 -7.40
CA GLY A 86 -26.33 -2.99 -8.15
C GLY A 86 -27.55 -3.60 -7.44
N ASP A 87 -28.68 -2.92 -7.59
CA ASP A 87 -30.04 -3.41 -7.32
C ASP A 87 -30.27 -4.87 -7.79
#